data_AF-A0A914PGV4-F1
#
_entry.id   AF-A0A914PGV4-F1
#
_cell.length_a   1.000
_cell.length_b   1.000
_cell.length_c   1.000
_cell.angle_alpha   90.00
_cell.angle_beta   90.00
_cell.angle_gamma   90.00
#
_symmetry.space_group_name_H-M   'P 1'
#
loop_
_entity.id
_entity.type
_entity.pdbx_description
1 polymer ?
#
loop_
_entity_poly.entity_id
_entity_poly.type
_entity_poly.pdbx_seq_one_letter_code
_entity_poly.pdbx_strand_id
1 'polypeptide(L)'
;MHSAIDYGCIFTSGCFDECNRCPLCQTSKEQLVDVLSGSKRESGGECADLVNCATECIAQSNGDITKINYCLRQKCAFHCFDGSCPKCSAFITRIFNQVCVSGDFRKRVNKWEGHCYQMFRGIVQAKFQDEFVRTGKTAAIGLRSDKQKSV
;
A
#
# COMPACT_ATOMS: atom_id res chain seq x y z
N MET A 1 26.46 -3.91 -7.24
CA MET A 1 25.25 -4.10 -8.05
C MET A 1 24.15 -4.54 -7.09
N HIS A 2 23.27 -3.64 -6.68
CA HIS A 2 22.18 -4.00 -5.75
C HIS A 2 21.22 -4.92 -6.52
N SER A 3 21.14 -6.19 -6.10
CA SER A 3 20.07 -7.08 -6.52
C SER A 3 18.75 -6.41 -6.16
N ALA A 4 17.92 -6.13 -7.17
CA ALA A 4 16.53 -5.82 -6.91
C ALA A 4 15.96 -6.97 -6.06
N ILE A 5 15.27 -6.64 -4.97
CA ILE A 5 14.59 -7.64 -4.16
C ILE A 5 13.58 -8.33 -5.09
N ASP A 6 13.86 -9.58 -5.46
CA ASP A 6 13.00 -10.38 -6.32
C ASP A 6 11.86 -10.94 -5.47
N TYR A 7 10.81 -10.12 -5.32
CA TYR A 7 9.56 -10.55 -4.69
C TYR A 7 8.87 -11.69 -5.46
N GLY A 8 9.32 -12.03 -6.67
CA GLY A 8 8.90 -13.22 -7.41
C GLY A 8 9.35 -14.53 -6.75
N CYS A 9 10.39 -14.50 -5.88
CA CYS A 9 10.80 -15.68 -5.14
C CYS A 9 9.67 -16.22 -4.24
N ILE A 10 8.77 -15.35 -3.77
CA ILE A 10 7.63 -15.68 -2.88
C ILE A 10 6.67 -16.67 -3.55
N PHE A 11 6.63 -16.65 -4.88
CA PHE A 11 5.72 -17.44 -5.72
C PHE A 11 6.45 -18.55 -6.48
N THR A 12 7.76 -18.69 -6.28
CA THR A 12 8.59 -19.75 -6.89
C THR A 12 9.25 -20.57 -5.78
N SER A 13 9.97 -21.63 -6.14
CA SER A 13 10.61 -22.55 -5.18
C SER A 13 11.74 -21.93 -4.36
N GLY A 14 12.16 -20.70 -4.65
CA GLY A 14 13.36 -20.09 -4.07
C GLY A 14 13.22 -19.56 -2.64
N CYS A 15 12.02 -19.19 -2.20
CA CYS A 15 11.80 -18.71 -0.82
C CYS A 15 10.42 -19.12 -0.24
N PHE A 16 9.84 -20.20 -0.78
CA PHE A 16 8.49 -20.65 -0.45
C PHE A 16 8.34 -21.11 1.01
N ASP A 17 9.30 -21.87 1.53
CA ASP A 17 9.24 -22.40 2.90
C ASP A 17 9.50 -21.31 3.95
N GLU A 18 10.43 -20.40 3.66
CA GLU A 18 10.67 -19.21 4.48
C GLU A 18 9.42 -18.32 4.50
N CYS A 19 8.74 -18.17 3.37
CA CYS A 19 7.52 -17.39 3.28
C CYS A 19 6.38 -18.00 4.11
N ASN A 20 6.17 -19.32 4.04
CA ASN A 20 5.12 -19.99 4.80
C ASN A 20 5.36 -19.94 6.32
N ARG A 21 6.61 -19.72 6.78
CA ARG A 21 6.94 -19.53 8.20
C ARG A 21 6.76 -18.09 8.67
N CYS A 22 6.53 -17.14 7.77
CA CYS A 22 6.34 -15.73 8.07
C CYS A 22 4.88 -15.32 7.83
N PRO A 23 4.09 -15.02 8.88
CA PRO A 23 2.68 -14.66 8.73
C PRO A 23 2.44 -13.51 7.75
N LEU A 24 3.33 -12.51 7.74
CA LEU A 24 3.24 -11.38 6.80
C LEU A 24 3.44 -11.83 5.35
N CYS A 25 4.37 -12.74 5.10
CA CYS A 25 4.64 -13.23 3.75
C CYS A 25 3.51 -14.14 3.27
N GLN A 26 3.04 -15.04 4.13
CA GLN A 26 1.89 -15.91 3.84
C GLN A 26 0.64 -15.10 3.50
N THR A 27 0.28 -14.10 4.31
CA THR A 27 -0.89 -13.23 4.02
C THR A 27 -0.70 -12.45 2.71
N SER A 28 0.51 -11.97 2.42
CA SER A 28 0.80 -11.25 1.16
C SER A 28 0.68 -12.17 -0.06
N LYS A 29 1.10 -13.43 0.08
CA LYS A 29 0.97 -14.47 -0.94
C LYS A 29 -0.49 -14.81 -1.20
N GLU A 30 -1.29 -15.01 -0.15
CA GLU A 30 -2.74 -15.23 -0.26
C GLU A 30 -3.43 -14.03 -0.92
N GLN A 31 -3.08 -12.79 -0.53
CA GLN A 31 -3.58 -11.57 -1.17
C GLN A 31 -3.28 -11.53 -2.67
N LEU A 32 -2.08 -11.92 -3.09
CA LEU A 32 -1.76 -11.96 -4.50
C LEU A 32 -2.51 -13.08 -5.23
N VAL A 33 -2.65 -14.25 -4.62
CA VAL A 33 -3.45 -15.36 -5.18
C VAL A 33 -4.91 -14.92 -5.37
N ASP A 34 -5.49 -14.21 -4.41
CA ASP A 34 -6.85 -13.67 -4.55
C ASP A 34 -6.96 -12.72 -5.75
N VAL A 35 -6.01 -11.80 -5.88
CA VAL A 35 -5.93 -10.84 -7.00
C VAL A 35 -5.77 -11.54 -8.35
N LEU A 36 -4.91 -12.56 -8.44
CA LEU A 36 -4.65 -13.30 -9.68
C LEU A 36 -5.76 -14.29 -10.04
N SER A 37 -6.43 -14.86 -9.04
CA SER A 37 -7.54 -15.82 -9.23
C SER A 37 -8.88 -15.14 -9.50
N GLY A 38 -8.96 -13.81 -9.37
CA GLY A 38 -10.23 -13.11 -9.48
C GLY A 38 -11.09 -13.18 -8.21
N SER A 39 -10.55 -13.74 -7.12
CA SER A 39 -11.30 -13.94 -5.87
C SER A 39 -11.50 -12.60 -5.15
N LYS A 40 -12.73 -12.35 -4.73
CA LYS A 40 -13.08 -11.19 -3.90
C LYS A 40 -13.00 -11.56 -2.43
N ARG A 41 -12.43 -10.67 -1.62
CA ARG A 41 -12.45 -10.78 -0.16
C ARG A 41 -13.75 -10.24 0.40
N GLU A 42 -14.24 -10.90 1.44
CA GLU A 42 -15.42 -10.46 2.20
C GLU A 42 -15.19 -9.08 2.83
N SER A 43 -16.28 -8.30 2.91
CA SER A 43 -16.28 -6.99 3.56
C SER A 43 -15.89 -7.14 5.04
N GLY A 44 -14.78 -6.50 5.43
CA GLY A 44 -14.20 -6.61 6.79
C GLY A 44 -12.95 -7.51 6.86
N GLY A 45 -12.62 -8.25 5.80
CA GLY A 45 -11.36 -8.97 5.67
C GLY A 45 -10.14 -8.03 5.59
N GLU A 46 -8.96 -8.57 5.89
CA GLU A 46 -7.72 -7.78 5.89
C GLU A 46 -7.47 -7.13 4.52
N CYS A 47 -7.57 -5.79 4.50
CA CYS A 47 -7.36 -4.94 3.34
C CYS A 47 -8.28 -5.26 2.15
N ALA A 48 -9.51 -5.69 2.42
CA ALA A 48 -10.48 -6.12 1.42
C ALA A 48 -10.69 -5.09 0.29
N ASP A 49 -10.84 -3.80 0.60
CA ASP A 49 -11.06 -2.75 -0.41
C ASP A 49 -9.88 -2.63 -1.39
N LEU A 50 -8.66 -2.69 -0.88
CA LEU A 50 -7.44 -2.64 -1.69
C LEU A 50 -7.33 -3.88 -2.59
N VAL A 51 -7.55 -5.07 -2.02
CA VAL A 51 -7.46 -6.35 -2.74
C VAL A 51 -8.54 -6.42 -3.82
N ASN A 52 -9.80 -6.12 -3.47
CA ASN A 52 -10.91 -6.15 -4.42
C ASN A 52 -10.74 -5.14 -5.54
N CYS A 53 -10.24 -3.93 -5.26
CA CYS A 53 -9.89 -2.97 -6.30
C CYS A 53 -8.83 -3.52 -7.26
N ALA A 54 -7.77 -4.15 -6.72
CA ALA A 54 -6.72 -4.74 -7.54
C ALA A 54 -7.25 -5.90 -8.40
N THR A 55 -8.10 -6.76 -7.85
CA THR A 55 -8.78 -7.84 -8.57
C THR A 55 -9.61 -7.29 -9.74
N GLU A 56 -10.39 -6.23 -9.50
CA GLU A 56 -11.20 -5.58 -10.54
C GLU A 56 -10.33 -4.92 -11.62
N CYS A 57 -9.22 -4.29 -11.24
CA CYS A 57 -8.27 -3.72 -12.19
C CYS A 57 -7.72 -4.78 -13.16
N ILE A 58 -7.36 -5.97 -12.65
CA ILE A 58 -6.85 -7.05 -13.51
C ILE A 58 -7.96 -7.57 -14.43
N ALA A 59 -9.15 -7.85 -13.87
CA ALA A 59 -10.28 -8.37 -14.63
C ALA A 59 -10.71 -7.41 -15.77
N GLN A 60 -10.71 -6.11 -15.53
CA GLN A 60 -11.14 -5.10 -16.51
C GLN A 60 -10.06 -4.73 -17.53
N SER A 61 -8.79 -5.05 -17.27
CA SER A 61 -7.68 -4.63 -18.13
C SER A 61 -7.40 -5.60 -19.30
N ASN A 62 -8.04 -6.77 -19.34
CA ASN A 62 -7.86 -7.78 -20.40
C ASN A 62 -6.38 -8.12 -20.67
N GLY A 63 -5.57 -8.24 -19.61
CA GLY A 63 -4.13 -8.52 -19.70
C GLY A 63 -3.24 -7.35 -20.13
N ASP A 64 -3.79 -6.15 -20.37
CA ASP A 64 -3.00 -4.97 -20.70
C ASP A 64 -2.27 -4.43 -19.46
N ILE A 65 -0.97 -4.72 -19.38
CA ILE A 65 -0.08 -4.33 -18.28
C ILE A 65 -0.05 -2.81 -18.06
N THR A 66 -0.24 -2.00 -19.10
CA THR A 66 -0.25 -0.53 -18.98
C THR A 66 -1.52 -0.08 -18.26
N LYS A 67 -2.68 -0.64 -18.64
CA LYS A 67 -3.96 -0.37 -17.98
C LYS A 67 -3.98 -0.88 -16.54
N ILE A 68 -3.43 -2.08 -16.30
CA ILE A 68 -3.29 -2.64 -14.95
C ILE A 68 -2.46 -1.69 -14.09
N ASN A 69 -1.27 -1.29 -14.56
CA ASN A 69 -0.39 -0.39 -13.81
C ASN A 69 -1.03 0.97 -13.52
N TYR A 70 -1.72 1.54 -14.50
CA TYR A 70 -2.45 2.79 -14.31
C TYR A 70 -3.53 2.61 -13.24
N CYS A 71 -4.35 1.57 -13.34
CA CYS A 71 -5.45 1.29 -12.43
C CYS A 71 -4.95 1.08 -10.98
N LEU A 72 -3.93 0.25 -10.79
CA LEU A 72 -3.34 -0.01 -9.47
C LEU A 72 -2.74 1.26 -8.85
N ARG A 73 -1.97 2.04 -9.62
CA ARG A 73 -1.22 3.20 -9.09
C ARG A 73 -2.06 4.46 -8.89
N GLN A 74 -3.08 4.66 -9.73
CA GLN A 74 -3.91 5.85 -9.72
C GLN A 74 -5.22 5.65 -8.98
N LYS A 75 -5.77 4.43 -8.94
CA LYS A 75 -7.04 4.16 -8.28
C LYS A 75 -6.85 3.39 -6.98
N CYS A 76 -6.32 2.16 -7.05
CA CYS A 76 -6.33 1.28 -5.87
C CYS A 76 -5.38 1.72 -4.76
N ALA A 77 -4.27 2.37 -5.10
CA ALA A 77 -3.34 2.90 -4.11
C ALA A 77 -4.00 3.83 -3.08
N PHE A 78 -5.14 4.46 -3.41
CA PHE A 78 -5.94 5.24 -2.46
C PHE A 78 -6.38 4.42 -1.23
N HIS A 79 -6.81 3.17 -1.42
CA HIS A 79 -7.28 2.29 -0.33
C HIS A 79 -6.16 1.91 0.65
N CYS A 80 -4.89 2.09 0.26
CA CYS A 80 -3.80 1.98 1.22
C CYS A 80 -3.84 3.11 2.27
N PHE A 81 -4.41 4.27 1.94
CA PHE A 81 -4.32 5.50 2.73
C PHE A 81 -5.67 6.07 3.20
N ASP A 82 -6.79 5.52 2.77
CA ASP A 82 -8.13 5.96 3.19
C ASP A 82 -8.59 5.35 4.53
N GLY A 83 -7.71 4.61 5.19
CA GLY A 83 -7.97 3.94 6.46
C GLY A 83 -8.49 2.50 6.34
N SER A 84 -8.82 2.02 5.14
CA SER A 84 -9.29 0.63 4.94
C SER A 84 -8.18 -0.42 5.11
N CYS A 85 -6.91 -0.05 4.94
CA CYS A 85 -5.78 -0.95 5.09
C CYS A 85 -4.63 -0.35 5.92
N PRO A 86 -4.73 -0.33 7.27
CA PRO A 86 -3.74 0.28 8.15
C PRO A 86 -2.33 -0.33 8.03
N LYS A 87 -2.24 -1.64 7.78
CA LYS A 87 -0.96 -2.33 7.57
C LYS A 87 -0.23 -1.82 6.33
N CYS A 88 -0.96 -1.62 5.21
CA CYS A 88 -0.38 -1.03 4.00
C CYS A 88 0.10 0.40 4.27
N SER A 89 -0.75 1.26 4.84
CA SER A 89 -0.37 2.64 5.15
C SER A 89 0.89 2.69 6.01
N ALA A 90 0.94 1.88 7.08
CA ALA A 90 2.08 1.85 8.00
C ALA A 90 3.36 1.37 7.30
N PHE A 91 3.26 0.33 6.47
CA PHE A 91 4.41 -0.20 5.72
C PHE A 91 4.96 0.82 4.73
N ILE A 92 4.11 1.40 3.88
CA ILE A 92 4.55 2.39 2.88
C ILE A 92 5.07 3.66 3.57
N THR A 93 4.44 4.09 4.67
CA THR A 93 4.94 5.24 5.47
C THR A 93 6.34 4.98 6.01
N ARG A 94 6.65 3.76 6.47
CA ARG A 94 8.00 3.39 6.93
C ARG A 94 9.02 3.44 5.79
N ILE A 95 8.68 2.90 4.61
CA ILE A 95 9.55 2.97 3.42
C ILE A 95 9.82 4.42 3.05
N PHE A 96 8.77 5.24 2.95
CA PHE A 96 8.93 6.66 2.61
C PHE A 96 9.81 7.38 3.63
N ASN A 97 9.58 7.16 4.93
CA ASN A 97 10.40 7.77 5.97
C ASN A 97 11.87 7.40 5.82
N GLN A 98 12.18 6.13 5.57
CA GLN A 98 13.55 5.68 5.35
C GLN A 98 14.19 6.40 4.16
N VAL A 99 13.50 6.42 3.01
CA VAL A 99 13.99 7.08 1.78
C VAL A 99 14.14 8.59 1.97
N CYS A 100 13.18 9.22 2.65
CA CYS A 100 13.19 10.66 2.92
C CYS A 100 14.38 11.07 3.79
N VAL A 101 14.69 10.26 4.82
CA VAL A 101 15.85 10.50 5.70
C VAL A 101 17.15 10.20 4.96
N SER A 102 17.27 9.05 4.30
CA SER A 102 18.52 8.67 3.61
C SER A 102 18.82 9.56 2.39
N GLY A 103 17.79 10.05 1.72
CA GLY A 103 17.90 10.93 0.56
C GLY A 103 17.99 12.43 0.90
N ASP A 104 17.92 12.78 2.18
CA ASP A 104 17.90 14.17 2.67
C ASP A 104 16.78 15.03 2.03
N PHE A 105 15.60 14.42 1.83
CA PHE A 105 14.48 15.06 1.11
C PHE A 105 13.99 16.33 1.81
N ARG A 106 14.06 16.38 3.15
CA ARG A 106 13.66 17.55 3.94
C ARG A 106 14.44 18.81 3.56
N LYS A 107 15.73 18.68 3.24
CA LYS A 107 16.55 19.83 2.82
C LYS A 107 16.34 20.20 1.35
N ARG A 108 15.98 19.22 0.52
CA ARG A 108 15.76 19.39 -0.93
C ARG A 108 14.40 20.01 -1.27
N VAL A 109 13.40 19.83 -0.41
CA VAL A 109 12.05 20.37 -0.61
C VAL A 109 11.88 21.62 0.26
N ASN A 110 12.06 22.82 -0.34
CA ASN A 110 11.74 24.14 0.24
C ASN A 110 11.99 24.30 1.75
N LYS A 111 13.12 23.79 2.27
CA LYS A 111 13.44 23.80 3.71
C LYS A 111 12.30 23.28 4.59
N TRP A 112 11.75 22.10 4.27
CA TRP A 112 10.68 21.48 5.03
C TRP A 112 11.08 21.23 6.49
N GLU A 113 10.47 21.97 7.42
CA GLU A 113 10.77 21.86 8.85
C GLU A 113 10.09 20.67 9.53
N GLY A 114 8.99 20.18 8.97
CA GLY A 114 8.23 19.04 9.51
C GLY A 114 8.95 17.69 9.38
N HIS A 115 8.31 16.65 9.93
CA HIS A 115 8.80 15.27 9.79
C HIS A 115 8.51 14.68 8.40
N CYS A 116 9.28 13.67 7.99
CA CYS A 116 9.07 12.96 6.72
C CYS A 116 7.65 12.38 6.56
N TYR A 117 7.04 11.87 7.64
CA TYR A 117 5.69 11.33 7.56
C TYR A 117 4.63 12.42 7.29
N GLN A 118 4.87 13.67 7.71
CA GLN A 118 3.98 14.80 7.43
C GLN A 118 4.09 15.21 5.96
N MET A 119 5.32 15.24 5.43
CA MET A 119 5.57 15.42 4.00
C MET A 119 4.84 14.33 3.19
N PHE A 120 4.97 13.07 3.61
CA PHE A 120 4.30 11.95 2.95
C PHE A 120 2.78 12.09 2.98
N ARG A 121 2.22 12.47 4.14
CA ARG A 121 0.78 12.74 4.27
C ARG A 121 0.32 13.81 3.29
N GLY A 122 1.08 14.90 3.15
CA GLY A 122 0.80 15.97 2.17
C GLY A 122 0.85 15.48 0.72
N ILE A 123 1.86 14.67 0.37
CA ILE A 123 1.99 14.07 -0.97
C ILE A 123 0.78 13.19 -1.29
N VAL A 124 0.37 12.33 -0.36
CA VAL A 124 -0.77 11.44 -0.55
C VAL A 124 -2.08 12.21 -0.63
N GLN A 125 -2.26 13.24 0.21
CA GLN A 125 -3.42 14.11 0.17
C GLN A 125 -3.54 14.84 -1.17
N ALA A 126 -2.42 15.36 -1.71
CA ALA A 126 -2.39 16.02 -3.00
C ALA A 126 -2.62 15.03 -4.16
N LYS A 127 -2.06 13.81 -4.07
CA LYS A 127 -2.19 12.79 -5.11
C LYS A 127 -3.63 12.30 -5.28
N PHE A 128 -4.36 12.13 -4.18
CA PHE A 128 -5.72 11.59 -4.17
C PHE A 128 -6.76 12.62 -3.68
N GLN A 129 -6.54 13.89 -4.04
CA GLN A 129 -7.36 15.00 -3.55
C GLN A 129 -8.84 14.77 -3.85
N ASP A 130 -9.16 14.38 -5.08
CA ASP A 130 -10.54 14.18 -5.53
C ASP A 130 -11.21 13.03 -4.77
N GLU A 131 -10.50 11.93 -4.52
CA GLU A 131 -11.02 10.79 -3.76
C GLU A 131 -11.27 11.15 -2.29
N PHE A 132 -10.37 11.91 -1.66
CA PHE A 132 -10.56 12.37 -0.29
C PHE A 132 -11.72 13.36 -0.16
N VAL A 133 -11.85 14.30 -1.10
CA VAL A 133 -12.99 15.22 -1.15
C VAL A 133 -14.30 14.47 -1.33
N ARG A 134 -14.35 13.52 -2.27
CA ARG A 134 -15.56 12.72 -2.56
C ARG A 134 -16.00 11.86 -1.38
N THR A 135 -15.05 11.31 -0.62
CA THR A 135 -15.34 10.40 0.50
C THR A 135 -15.45 11.09 1.86
N GLY A 136 -15.07 12.38 1.95
CA GLY A 136 -15.00 13.12 3.21
C GLY A 136 -13.91 12.60 4.16
N LYS A 137 -12.97 11.78 3.67
CA LYS A 137 -11.90 11.16 4.46
C LYS A 137 -10.62 11.99 4.41
N THR A 138 -9.69 11.69 5.31
CA THR A 138 -8.33 12.25 5.32
C THR A 138 -7.29 11.14 5.29
N ALA A 139 -6.10 11.40 4.73
CA ALA A 139 -5.04 10.41 4.62
C ALA A 139 -4.63 9.82 6.00
N ALA A 140 -4.83 8.52 6.17
CA ALA A 140 -4.54 7.74 7.37
C ALA A 140 -3.03 7.39 7.48
N ILE A 141 -2.17 8.42 7.48
CA ILE A 141 -0.70 8.30 7.54
C ILE A 141 -0.20 8.85 8.86
N GLY A 142 0.63 8.09 9.58
CA GLY A 142 1.21 8.54 10.85
C GLY A 142 0.20 8.63 12.00
N LEU A 143 -0.97 7.99 11.85
CA LEU A 143 -1.85 7.73 12.97
C LEU A 143 -1.18 6.63 13.81
N ARG A 144 -0.78 6.96 15.04
CA ARG A 144 -0.56 5.93 16.06
C ARG A 144 -1.91 5.25 16.28
N SER A 145 -1.92 3.92 16.40
CA SER A 145 -3.11 3.15 16.78
C SER A 145 -3.53 3.47 18.21
N ASP A 146 -3.92 4.71 18.50
CA ASP A 146 -4.47 5.14 19.79
C ASP A 146 -6.01 4.99 19.78
N LYS A 147 -6.49 3.84 19.31
CA LYS A 147 -7.84 3.34 19.57
C LYS A 147 -7.77 1.89 20.03
N GLN A 148 -7.12 1.69 21.18
CA GLN A 148 -7.36 0.51 22.01
C GLN A 148 -7.11 0.85 23.47
N LYS A 149 -8.03 1.66 24.05
CA LYS A 149 -8.34 1.71 25.49
C LYS A 149 -9.64 2.50 25.69
N SER A 150 -10.76 1.81 25.51
CA SER A 150 -11.98 2.06 26.27
C SER A 150 -12.43 0.72 26.82
N VAL A 151 -11.92 0.42 28.02
CA VAL A 151 -12.61 -0.33 29.06
C VAL A 151 -12.50 0.52 30.31
#